data_AF-A0A919ZSK6-F1
#
_entry.id   AF-A0A919ZSK6-F1
#
_cell.length_a   1.000
_cell.length_b   1.000
_cell.length_c   1.000
_cell.angle_alpha   90.00
_cell.angle_beta   90.00
_cell.angle_gamma   90.00
#
_symmetry.space_group_name_H-M   'P 1'
#
loop_
_entity.id
_entity.type
_entity.pdbx_description
1 polymer ?
#
loop_
_entity_poly.entity_id
_entity_poly.type
_entity_poly.pdbx_seq_one_letter_code
_entity_poly.pdbx_strand_id
1 'polypeptide(L)'
;MEEYYIRVNYVNEYFNMSWREGWETDFGMIYILFGPPDQIERSNSTSTSSSIYQVWYYSRLNKQFVFKDQNGFGDFKLDRPFIGQNF
;
A
#
# COMPACT_ATOMS: atom_id res chain seq x y z
N MET A 1 -21.17 7.60 0.38
CA MET A 1 -20.38 8.84 0.58
C MET A 1 -19.65 8.81 1.92
N GLU A 2 -20.30 8.37 3.00
CA GLU A 2 -19.71 8.22 4.34
C GLU A 2 -18.50 7.28 4.39
N GLU A 3 -18.55 6.13 3.71
CA GLU A 3 -17.46 5.15 3.70
C GLU A 3 -16.15 5.69 3.11
N TYR A 4 -16.23 6.57 2.11
CA TYR A 4 -15.06 7.21 1.53
C TYR A 4 -14.33 8.07 2.56
N TYR A 5 -15.06 8.92 3.30
CA TYR A 5 -14.47 9.77 4.33
C TYR A 5 -13.92 8.97 5.51
N ILE A 6 -14.58 7.87 5.88
CA ILE A 6 -14.06 6.93 6.90
C ILE A 6 -12.71 6.38 6.45
N ARG A 7 -12.60 5.93 5.20
CA ARG A 7 -11.35 5.41 4.64
C ARG A 7 -10.26 6.49 4.58
N VAL A 8 -10.60 7.72 4.18
CA VAL A 8 -9.66 8.85 4.16
C VAL A 8 -9.11 9.15 5.55
N ASN A 9 -9.97 9.22 6.57
CA ASN A 9 -9.55 9.44 7.95
C ASN A 9 -8.66 8.30 8.45
N TYR A 10 -9.06 7.05 8.19
CA TYR A 10 -8.28 5.88 8.56
C TYR A 10 -6.88 5.94 7.95
N VAL A 11 -6.77 6.18 6.64
CA VAL A 11 -5.44 6.20 6.00
C VAL A 11 -4.58 7.35 6.52
N ASN A 12 -5.16 8.51 6.83
CA ASN A 12 -4.43 9.63 7.42
C ASN A 12 -3.91 9.33 8.82
N GLU A 13 -4.59 8.49 9.60
CA GLU A 13 -4.16 8.09 10.93
C GLU A 13 -3.06 7.01 10.88
N TYR A 14 -3.15 6.05 9.95
CA TYR A 14 -2.31 4.86 9.95
C TYR A 14 -1.22 4.82 8.88
N PHE A 15 -1.36 5.58 7.79
CA PHE A 15 -0.41 5.61 6.67
C PHE A 15 0.19 7.00 6.45
N ASN A 16 0.15 7.86 7.46
CA ASN A 16 0.84 9.13 7.42
C ASN A 16 2.36 8.88 7.32
N MET A 17 3.03 9.68 6.48
CA MET A 17 4.50 9.69 6.40
C MET A 17 4.98 11.10 6.76
N SER A 18 6.23 11.24 7.18
CA SER A 18 6.80 12.48 7.74
C SER A 18 6.57 13.76 6.91
N TRP A 19 6.24 13.64 5.63
CA TRP A 19 6.05 14.75 4.69
C TRP A 19 4.77 14.64 3.83
N ARG A 20 3.93 13.62 4.06
CA ARG A 20 2.76 13.32 3.22
C ARG A 20 1.59 12.82 4.04
N GLU A 21 0.40 13.28 3.69
CA GLU A 21 -0.84 12.77 4.26
C GLU A 21 -1.06 11.32 3.82
N GLY A 22 -1.78 10.55 4.65
CA GLY A 22 -1.96 9.12 4.40
C GLY A 22 -2.64 8.81 3.06
N TRP A 23 -3.61 9.65 2.65
CA TRP A 23 -4.28 9.52 1.35
C TRP A 23 -3.36 9.73 0.13
N GLU A 24 -2.22 10.42 0.30
CA GLU A 24 -1.22 10.66 -0.75
C GLU A 24 -0.21 9.51 -0.89
N THR A 25 -0.24 8.54 0.02
CA THR A 25 0.59 7.35 -0.07
C THR A 25 -0.05 6.29 -0.97
N ASP A 26 0.77 5.45 -1.59
CA ASP A 26 0.25 4.35 -2.41
C ASP A 26 -0.60 3.38 -1.59
N PHE A 27 -0.27 3.17 -0.31
CA PHE A 27 -1.13 2.42 0.61
C PHE A 27 -2.49 3.07 0.80
N GLY A 28 -2.51 4.39 1.07
CA GLY A 28 -3.75 5.12 1.26
C GLY A 28 -4.63 5.12 0.03
N MET A 29 -4.04 5.31 -1.16
CA MET A 29 -4.75 5.23 -2.43
C MET A 29 -5.40 3.86 -2.64
N ILE A 30 -4.65 2.77 -2.46
CA ILE A 30 -5.18 1.40 -2.61
C ILE A 30 -6.26 1.11 -1.55
N TYR A 31 -6.06 1.53 -0.30
CA TYR A 31 -7.04 1.35 0.77
C TYR A 31 -8.34 2.13 0.53
N ILE A 32 -8.24 3.38 0.06
CA ILE A 32 -9.42 4.19 -0.27
C ILE A 32 -10.21 3.55 -1.42
N LEU A 33 -9.52 3.09 -2.47
CA LEU A 33 -10.15 2.50 -3.66
C LEU A 33 -10.75 1.12 -3.39
N PHE A 34 -9.99 0.22 -2.77
CA PHE A 34 -10.35 -1.20 -2.65
C PHE A 34 -10.83 -1.59 -1.25
N GLY A 35 -10.65 -0.72 -0.25
CA GLY A 35 -10.98 -0.99 1.14
C GLY A 35 -9.86 -1.76 1.85
N PRO A 36 -10.16 -2.35 3.02
CA PRO A 36 -9.19 -3.17 3.72
C PRO A 36 -8.82 -4.42 2.91
N PRO A 37 -7.54 -4.81 2.85
CA PRO A 37 -7.13 -6.06 2.23
C PRO A 37 -7.59 -7.27 3.05
N ASP A 38 -7.79 -8.41 2.39
CA ASP A 38 -8.13 -9.67 3.04
C ASP A 38 -6.92 -10.27 3.77
N GLN A 39 -5.72 -10.09 3.21
CA GLN A 39 -4.47 -10.55 3.80
C GLN A 39 -3.32 -9.58 3.53
N ILE A 40 -2.43 -9.45 4.51
CA ILE A 40 -1.21 -8.66 4.42
C ILE A 40 -0.01 -9.56 4.69
N GLU A 41 0.96 -9.57 3.78
CA GLU A 41 2.26 -10.23 3.95
C GLU A 41 3.35 -9.16 4.01
N ARG A 42 4.33 -9.33 4.91
CA ARG A 42 5.46 -8.41 5.07
C ARG A 42 6.76 -9.20 5.01
N SER A 43 7.74 -8.68 4.27
CA SER A 43 9.06 -9.28 4.24
C SER A 43 9.84 -8.93 5.52
N ASN A 44 10.52 -9.91 6.09
CA ASN A 44 11.47 -9.66 7.16
C ASN A 44 12.79 -9.16 6.58
N SER A 45 13.35 -8.09 7.14
CA SER A 45 14.68 -7.59 6.79
C SER A 45 15.74 -8.56 7.29
N THR A 46 16.05 -9.62 6.53
CA THR A 46 17.22 -10.46 6.78
C THR A 46 18.44 -9.85 6.08
N SER A 47 19.60 -9.98 6.72
CA SER A 47 20.86 -9.24 6.53
C SER A 47 21.48 -9.24 5.12
N THR A 48 20.83 -9.86 4.13
CA THR A 48 21.38 -10.15 2.81
C THR A 48 20.53 -9.55 1.67
N SER A 49 19.35 -9.02 1.95
CA SER A 49 18.53 -8.32 0.96
C SER A 49 17.77 -7.17 1.63
N SER A 50 18.26 -5.95 1.40
CA SER A 50 17.85 -4.72 2.08
C SER A 50 16.45 -4.20 1.69
N SER A 51 15.76 -4.87 0.77
CA SER A 51 14.48 -4.39 0.23
C SER A 51 13.32 -4.93 1.06
N ILE A 52 12.79 -4.09 1.95
CA ILE A 52 11.56 -4.39 2.69
C ILE A 52 10.36 -4.21 1.74
N TYR A 53 9.48 -5.19 1.70
CA TYR A 53 8.25 -5.16 0.91
C TYR A 53 7.04 -5.62 1.71
N GLN A 54 5.87 -5.18 1.29
CA GLN A 54 4.57 -5.56 1.82
C GLN A 54 3.63 -5.88 0.68
N VAL A 55 2.90 -6.99 0.79
CA VAL A 55 1.91 -7.43 -0.21
C VAL A 55 0.53 -7.40 0.40
N TRP A 56 -0.41 -6.75 -0.28
CA TRP A 56 -1.83 -6.74 0.08
C TRP A 56 -2.60 -7.60 -0.90
N TYR A 57 -3.34 -8.58 -0.37
CA TYR A 57 -4.17 -9.49 -1.15
C TYR A 57 -5.65 -9.12 -0.98
N TYR A 58 -6.33 -8.99 -2.11
CA TYR A 58 -7.78 -8.79 -2.19
C TYR A 58 -8.37 -10.00 -2.91
N SER A 59 -8.57 -11.08 -2.17
CA SER A 59 -9.08 -12.37 -2.64
C SER A 59 -10.44 -12.21 -3.32
N ARG A 60 -11.32 -11.35 -2.78
CA ARG A 60 -12.64 -11.07 -3.37
C ARG A 60 -12.57 -10.44 -4.76
N LEU A 61 -11.48 -9.73 -5.06
CA LEU A 61 -11.26 -9.01 -6.32
C LEU A 61 -10.26 -9.71 -7.24
N ASN A 62 -9.67 -10.82 -6.78
CA ASN A 62 -8.54 -11.49 -7.42
C ASN A 62 -7.40 -10.50 -7.78
N LYS A 63 -7.06 -9.63 -6.83
CA LYS A 63 -6.02 -8.59 -6.99
C LYS A 63 -4.98 -8.71 -5.89
N GLN A 64 -3.75 -8.36 -6.24
CA GLN A 64 -2.66 -8.18 -5.28
C GLN A 64 -1.91 -6.89 -5.59
N PHE A 65 -1.42 -6.24 -4.55
CA PHE A 65 -0.63 -5.02 -4.63
C PHE A 65 0.65 -5.23 -3.85
N VAL A 66 1.79 -5.01 -4.50
CA VAL A 66 3.12 -5.15 -3.90
C VAL A 66 3.67 -3.76 -3.69
N PHE A 67 4.04 -3.46 -2.45
CA PHE A 67 4.62 -2.20 -2.05
C PHE A 67 6.06 -2.46 -1.60
N LYS A 68 7.02 -1.70 -2.10
CA LYS A 68 8.44 -1.83 -1.75
C LYS A 68 8.96 -0.52 -1.18
N ASP A 69 9.72 -0.61 -0.11
CA ASP A 69 10.51 0.52 0.37
C ASP A 69 11.71 0.70 -0.57
N GLN A 70 11.66 1.76 -1.37
CA GLN A 70 12.70 2.04 -2.35
C GLN A 70 13.95 2.66 -1.72
N ASN A 71 13.79 3.37 -0.59
CA ASN A 71 14.84 4.22 -0.03
C ASN A 71 15.28 3.78 1.38
N GLY A 72 14.62 2.79 1.99
CA GLY A 72 14.93 2.32 3.35
C GLY A 72 14.43 3.24 4.47
N PHE A 73 13.56 4.20 4.13
CA PHE A 73 13.00 5.19 5.08
C PHE A 73 11.53 4.91 5.41
N GLY A 74 10.98 3.77 4.99
CA GLY A 74 9.57 3.43 5.15
C GLY A 74 8.64 4.10 4.12
N ASP A 75 9.17 4.73 3.08
CA ASP A 75 8.36 5.25 1.95
C ASP A 75 8.08 4.12 0.95
N PHE A 76 7.08 3.31 1.30
CA PHE A 76 6.63 2.21 0.46
C PHE A 76 5.95 2.72 -0.81
N LYS A 77 6.53 2.37 -1.96
CA LYS A 77 5.96 2.62 -3.28
C LYS A 77 5.36 1.37 -3.89
N LEU A 78 4.26 1.54 -4.61
CA LEU A 78 3.66 0.47 -5.40
C LEU A 78 4.64 0.01 -6.48
N ASP A 79 5.13 -1.22 -6.36
CA ASP A 79 6.19 -1.80 -7.21
C ASP A 79 5.74 -2.04 -8.65
N ARG A 80 4.44 -2.23 -8.87
CA ARG A 80 3.87 -2.36 -10.20
C ARG A 80 2.73 -1.37 -10.38
N PRO A 81 2.80 -0.45 -11.35
CA PRO A 81 1.65 0.37 -11.67
C PRO A 81 0.51 -0.55 -12.12
N PHE A 82 -0.71 -0.22 -11.71
CA PHE A 82 -1.94 -0.89 -12.13
C PHE A 82 -2.26 -0.70 -13.63
N ILE A 83 -1.29 -0.21 -14.41
CA ILE A 83 -1.38 -0.08 -15.85
C ILE A 83 -1.28 -1.50 -16.38
N GLY A 84 -2.40 -2.01 -16.90
CA GLY A 84 -2.43 -3.26 -17.63
C GLY A 84 -1.24 -3.29 -18.59
N GLN A 85 -0.37 -4.28 -18.43
CA GLN A 85 0.51 -4.70 -19.51
C GLN A 85 -0.40 -5.06 -20.68
N ASN A 86 -0.54 -4.13 -21.64
CA ASN A 86 -0.82 -4.30 -23.07
C ASN A 86 -1.46 -3.03 -23.65
N PHE A 87 -0.63 -2.13 -24.17
CA PHE A 87 -0.82 -1.53 -25.50
C PHE A 87 0.55 -1.43 -26.16
#